data_AF-A0A3D3ECW1-F1
#
_entry.id   AF-A0A3D3ECW1-F1
#
_cell.length_a   1.000
_cell.length_b   1.000
_cell.length_c   1.000
_cell.angle_alpha   90.00
_cell.angle_beta   90.00
_cell.angle_gamma   90.00
#
_symmetry.space_group_name_H-M   'P 1'
#
loop_
_entity.id
_entity.type
_entity.pdbx_description
1 polymer ?
#
loop_
_entity_poly.entity_id
_entity_poly.type
_entity_poly.pdbx_seq_one_letter_code
_entity_poly.pdbx_strand_id
1 'polypeptide(L)'
;MLQDLSRGRLHAVVNELLDGDVSHLDILPILDSIKDRLNVSAVIGIQDQIFPKETLFRLPSYINIHVVNAGHVPQWDTPAEIAALLQKPI
;
A
#
# COMPACT_ATOMS: atom_id res chain seq x y z
N MET A 1 34.36 23.13 -4.58
CA MET A 1 33.99 21.72 -4.30
C MET A 1 32.67 21.60 -3.55
N LEU A 2 32.59 21.86 -2.23
CA LEU A 2 31.31 21.79 -1.49
C LEU A 2 30.26 22.81 -1.98
N GLN A 3 30.70 24.01 -2.36
CA GLN A 3 29.83 25.06 -2.91
C GLN A 3 29.33 24.78 -4.33
N ASP A 4 29.98 23.87 -5.08
CA ASP A 4 29.54 23.50 -6.43
C ASP A 4 28.47 22.40 -6.39
N LEU A 5 28.42 21.62 -5.30
CA LEU A 5 27.39 20.61 -5.06
C LEU A 5 26.04 21.24 -4.72
N SER A 6 26.00 22.39 -4.04
CA SER A 6 24.77 23.12 -3.68
C SER A 6 24.14 23.92 -4.82
N ARG A 7 24.78 23.98 -6.00
CA ARG A 7 24.35 24.78 -7.16
C ARG A 7 23.32 24.08 -8.07
N GLY A 8 22.51 23.16 -7.54
CA GLY A 8 21.47 22.53 -8.35
C GLY A 8 21.92 21.37 -9.23
N ARG A 9 23.24 21.06 -9.31
CA ARG A 9 23.75 20.02 -10.23
C ARG A 9 23.36 18.60 -9.83
N LEU A 10 23.11 18.38 -8.53
CA LEU A 10 22.56 17.11 -8.05
C LEU A 10 21.04 17.04 -8.18
N HIS A 11 20.31 18.14 -8.41
CA HIS A 11 18.85 18.06 -8.54
C HIS A 11 18.40 17.22 -9.73
N ALA A 12 19.17 17.20 -10.83
CA ALA A 12 18.85 16.34 -11.97
C ALA A 12 18.96 14.85 -11.60
N VAL A 13 20.04 14.47 -10.92
CA VAL A 13 20.26 13.09 -10.44
C VAL A 13 19.26 12.71 -9.35
N VAL A 14 18.94 13.66 -8.47
CA VAL A 14 17.93 13.48 -7.42
C VAL A 14 16.54 13.35 -8.03
N ASN A 15 16.17 14.11 -9.06
CA ASN A 15 14.89 13.96 -9.76
C ASN A 15 14.81 12.71 -10.64
N GLU A 16 15.96 12.17 -11.07
CA GLU A 16 16.03 10.90 -11.81
C GLU A 16 15.98 9.70 -10.84
N LEU A 17 16.46 9.85 -9.61
CA LEU A 17 16.42 8.83 -8.55
C LEU A 17 15.13 8.89 -7.70
N LEU A 18 14.60 10.09 -7.48
CA LEU A 18 13.33 10.36 -6.82
C LEU A 18 12.33 10.68 -7.91
N ASP A 19 11.56 9.67 -8.31
CA ASP A 19 10.40 9.84 -9.20
C ASP A 19 9.26 10.53 -8.44
N GLY A 20 9.53 11.76 -7.96
CA GLY A 20 8.82 12.42 -6.87
C GLY A 20 9.26 11.90 -5.49
N ASP A 21 9.09 12.73 -4.45
CA ASP A 21 9.44 12.47 -3.04
C ASP A 21 8.73 11.26 -2.38
N VAL A 22 8.13 10.37 -3.18
CA VAL A 22 7.39 9.21 -2.69
C VAL A 22 7.75 8.04 -3.59
N SER A 23 8.51 7.08 -3.07
CA SER A 23 8.65 5.77 -3.70
C SER A 23 7.27 5.12 -3.79
N HIS A 24 6.58 5.34 -4.92
CA HIS A 24 5.28 4.73 -5.14
C HIS A 24 5.53 3.28 -5.55
N LEU A 25 5.60 2.39 -4.55
CA LEU A 25 5.64 0.97 -4.82
C LEU A 25 4.31 0.55 -5.44
N ASP A 26 4.31 0.39 -6.76
CA ASP A 26 3.16 -0.18 -7.46
C ASP A 26 3.14 -1.70 -7.27
N ILE A 27 2.30 -2.14 -6.35
CA ILE A 27 2.13 -3.57 -6.04
C ILE A 27 1.22 -4.28 -7.05
N LEU A 28 0.48 -3.56 -7.90
CA LEU A 28 -0.53 -4.15 -8.78
C LEU A 28 0.06 -5.18 -9.76
N PRO A 29 1.20 -4.95 -10.43
CA PRO A 29 1.82 -5.95 -11.30
C PRO A 29 2.26 -7.21 -10.54
N ILE A 30 2.68 -7.05 -9.29
CA ILE A 30 3.09 -8.18 -8.44
C ILE A 30 1.86 -9.02 -8.08
N LEU A 31 0.78 -8.37 -7.65
CA LEU A 31 -0.48 -9.04 -7.35
C LEU A 31 -1.02 -9.81 -8.56
N ASP A 32 -0.88 -9.26 -9.77
CA ASP A 32 -1.29 -9.93 -11.02
C ASP A 32 -0.45 -11.17 -11.31
N SER A 33 0.85 -11.13 -11.00
CA SER A 33 1.76 -12.26 -11.23
C SER A 33 1.50 -13.48 -10.33
N ILE A 34 0.83 -13.28 -9.19
CA ILE A 34 0.58 -14.32 -8.18
C ILE A 34 -0.88 -14.80 -8.12
N LYS A 35 -1.80 -14.17 -8.87
CA LYS A 35 -3.26 -14.38 -8.76
C LYS A 35 -3.71 -15.84 -8.93
N ASP A 36 -3.02 -16.61 -9.79
CA ASP A 36 -3.38 -18.01 -10.06
C ASP A 36 -2.76 -18.99 -9.05
N ARG A 37 -1.90 -18.50 -8.15
CA ARG A 37 -1.16 -19.31 -7.15
C ARG A 37 -1.61 -19.04 -5.73
N LEU A 38 -2.06 -17.82 -5.44
CA LEU A 38 -2.38 -17.36 -4.09
C LEU A 38 -3.68 -16.56 -4.12
N ASN A 39 -4.61 -16.94 -3.25
CA ASN A 39 -5.77 -16.13 -2.95
C ASN A 39 -5.34 -14.98 -2.04
N VAL A 40 -5.44 -13.75 -2.53
CA VAL A 40 -5.08 -12.54 -1.79
C VAL A 40 -6.35 -11.83 -1.35
N SER A 41 -6.40 -11.43 -0.09
CA SER A 41 -7.47 -10.59 0.47
C SER A 41 -6.85 -9.36 1.13
N ALA A 42 -7.49 -8.21 0.98
CA ALA A 42 -7.09 -6.95 1.60
C ALA A 42 -8.03 -6.63 2.76
N VAL A 43 -7.48 -6.13 3.87
CA VAL A 43 -8.26 -5.63 5.00
C VAL A 43 -7.95 -4.15 5.18
N ILE A 44 -9.00 -3.33 5.32
CA ILE A 44 -8.87 -1.88 5.29
C ILE A 44 -9.70 -1.25 6.42
N GLY A 45 -9.05 -0.40 7.20
CA GLY A 45 -9.71 0.40 8.21
C GLY A 45 -10.35 1.66 7.63
N ILE A 46 -11.63 1.89 7.88
CA ILE A 46 -12.33 3.10 7.38
C ILE A 46 -11.83 4.41 8.01
N GLN A 47 -11.14 4.32 9.13
CA GLN A 47 -10.57 5.44 9.87
C GLN A 47 -9.08 5.65 9.55
N ASP A 48 -8.52 4.89 8.61
CA ASP A 48 -7.15 5.08 8.12
C ASP A 48 -6.98 6.49 7.53
N GLN A 49 -5.92 7.18 7.96
CA GLN A 49 -5.51 8.51 7.51
C GLN A 49 -4.14 8.50 6.82
N ILE A 50 -3.48 7.35 6.77
CA ILE A 50 -2.16 7.15 6.15
C ILE A 50 -2.33 6.76 4.69
N PHE A 51 -3.22 5.78 4.40
CA PHE A 51 -3.50 5.39 3.03
C PHE A 51 -4.74 6.11 2.47
N PRO A 52 -4.64 6.74 1.28
CA PRO A 52 -5.79 7.32 0.61
C PRO A 52 -6.84 6.26 0.28
N LYS A 53 -8.09 6.53 0.65
CA LYS A 53 -9.24 5.63 0.46
C LYS A 53 -9.48 5.31 -1.00
N GLU A 54 -9.09 6.20 -1.91
CA GLU A 54 -9.24 6.08 -3.35
C GLU A 54 -8.39 4.93 -3.91
N THR A 55 -7.30 4.57 -3.25
CA THR A 55 -6.41 3.46 -3.64
C THR A 55 -7.13 2.12 -3.64
N LEU A 56 -8.17 2.01 -2.82
CA LEU A 56 -9.02 0.82 -2.68
C LEU A 56 -9.71 0.47 -4.00
N PHE A 57 -10.08 1.48 -4.79
CA PHE A 57 -10.69 1.29 -6.11
C PHE A 57 -9.69 0.88 -7.19
N ARG A 58 -8.38 0.93 -6.91
CA ARG A 58 -7.33 0.44 -7.83
C ARG A 58 -7.04 -1.04 -7.64
N LEU A 59 -7.56 -1.67 -6.58
CA LEU A 59 -7.34 -3.10 -6.34
C LEU A 59 -8.00 -3.95 -7.44
N PRO A 60 -7.33 -5.00 -7.95
CA PRO A 60 -7.91 -5.89 -8.94
C PRO A 60 -9.15 -6.61 -8.41
N SER A 61 -10.09 -6.92 -9.31
CA SER A 61 -11.40 -7.51 -8.96
C SER A 61 -11.33 -8.92 -8.35
N TYR A 62 -10.19 -9.61 -8.48
CA TYR A 62 -9.99 -10.94 -7.88
C TYR A 62 -9.52 -10.88 -6.42
N ILE A 63 -9.24 -9.68 -5.89
CA ILE A 63 -8.87 -9.48 -4.49
C ILE A 63 -10.14 -9.24 -3.68
N ASN A 64 -10.36 -10.07 -2.66
CA ASN A 64 -11.45 -9.84 -1.71
C ASN A 64 -11.08 -8.67 -0.80
N ILE A 65 -12.03 -7.77 -0.57
CA ILE A 65 -11.81 -6.58 0.26
C ILE A 65 -12.71 -6.66 1.50
N HIS A 66 -12.08 -6.60 2.67
CA HIS A 66 -12.74 -6.53 3.96
C HIS A 66 -12.58 -5.14 4.54
N VAL A 67 -13.69 -4.49 4.83
CA VAL A 67 -13.72 -3.15 5.39
C VAL A 67 -14.12 -3.24 6.85
N VAL A 68 -13.32 -2.67 7.75
CA VAL A 68 -13.50 -2.76 9.20
C VAL A 68 -13.48 -1.38 9.85
N ASN A 69 -14.11 -1.25 11.02
CA ASN A 69 -14.16 -0.01 11.77
C ASN A 69 -12.87 0.21 12.59
N ALA A 70 -11.74 0.35 11.89
CA ALA A 70 -10.41 0.51 12.46
C ALA A 70 -9.62 1.64 11.76
N GLY A 71 -8.47 2.01 12.33
CA GLY A 71 -7.48 2.89 11.72
C GLY A 71 -6.53 2.14 10.78
N HIS A 72 -5.30 2.62 10.67
CA HIS A 72 -4.29 2.06 9.76
C HIS A 72 -3.81 0.66 10.15
N VAL A 73 -3.98 0.26 11.41
CA VAL A 73 -3.49 -1.02 11.93
C VAL A 73 -4.65 -1.86 12.48
N PRO A 74 -5.53 -2.41 11.60
CA PRO A 74 -6.74 -3.12 12.03
C PRO A 74 -6.52 -4.28 13.00
N GLN A 75 -5.37 -4.94 12.92
CA GLN A 75 -4.99 -6.03 13.82
C GLN A 75 -4.74 -5.59 15.26
N TRP A 76 -4.50 -4.29 15.50
CA TRP A 76 -4.39 -3.72 16.85
C TRP A 76 -5.71 -3.14 17.34
N ASP A 77 -6.46 -2.48 16.45
CA ASP A 77 -7.72 -1.84 16.80
C ASP A 77 -8.85 -2.86 17.00
N THR A 78 -8.91 -3.88 16.14
CA THR A 78 -9.99 -4.88 16.05
C THR A 78 -9.47 -6.33 15.98
N PRO A 79 -8.59 -6.76 16.90
CA PRO A 79 -7.90 -8.05 16.80
C PRO A 79 -8.84 -9.25 16.70
N ALA A 80 -9.98 -9.22 17.39
CA ALA A 80 -10.97 -10.30 17.36
C ALA A 80 -11.65 -10.44 15.99
N GLU A 81 -11.96 -9.32 15.33
CA GLU A 81 -12.55 -9.30 13.99
C GLU A 81 -11.56 -9.81 12.95
N ILE A 82 -10.30 -9.38 13.04
CA ILE A 82 -9.22 -9.88 12.18
C ILE A 82 -8.98 -11.38 12.37
N ALA A 83 -8.96 -11.86 13.62
CA ALA A 83 -8.81 -13.29 13.90
C ALA A 83 -9.97 -14.10 13.31
N ALA A 84 -11.20 -13.59 13.36
CA ALA A 84 -12.36 -14.24 12.76
C ALA A 84 -12.28 -14.27 11.22
N LEU A 85 -11.69 -13.26 10.58
CA LEU A 85 -11.44 -13.26 9.13
C LEU A 85 -10.42 -14.34 8.74
N LEU A 86 -9.33 -14.48 9.50
CA LEU A 86 -8.28 -15.48 9.23
C LEU A 86 -8.74 -16.92 9.43
N GLN A 87 -9.79 -17.15 10.23
CA GLN A 87 -10.35 -18.48 10.47
C GLN A 87 -11.38 -18.89 9.42
N LYS A 88 -11.85 -17.97 8.57
CA LYS A 88 -12.76 -18.31 7.47
C LYS A 88 -11.96 -18.90 6.31
N PRO A 89 -12.31 -20.09 5.79
CA PRO A 89 -11.72 -20.57 4.54
C PRO A 89 -12.11 -19.61 3.42
N ILE A 90 -11.10 -19.14 2.66
CA ILE A 90 -11.25 -18.35 1.43
C ILE A 90 -11.59 -19.29 0.28
#